data_AF-A0A743TUP0-F1
#
_entry.id   AF-A0A743TUP0-F1
#
_cell.length_a   1.000
_cell.length_b   1.000
_cell.length_c   1.000
_cell.angle_alpha   90.00
_cell.angle_beta   90.00
_cell.angle_gamma   90.00
#
_symmetry.space_group_name_H-M   'P 1'
#
loop_
_entity.id
_entity.type
_entity.pdbx_description
1 polymer ?
#
loop_
_entity_poly.entity_id
_entity_poly.type
_entity_poly.pdbx_seq_one_letter_code
_entity_poly.pdbx_strand_id
1 'polypeptide(L)'
;MINDGRLKGHHAGLRIKLEYLYTTCQKNVSGQEAYFRFTRVMEILKNEGWKGYMLTPAKWKALRREMSGGRENLIFMDEEEIKISFNNNGGLIRALELRVSGDIKMAETVFENNHLPVRKECPDGKRYYFYLQPERESGVEQR
;
A
#
# COMPACT_ATOMS: atom_id res chain seq x y z
N MET A 1 -11.44 -0.54 30.34
CA MET A 1 -10.04 -0.20 30.01
C MET A 1 -9.51 -1.29 29.10
N ILE A 2 -9.22 -0.99 27.83
CA ILE A 2 -8.63 -1.96 26.89
C ILE A 2 -7.12 -1.84 27.03
N ASN A 3 -6.48 -2.95 27.40
CA ASN A 3 -5.06 -3.04 27.68
C ASN A 3 -4.20 -2.88 26.42
N ASP A 4 -3.20 -2.01 26.52
CA ASP A 4 -2.09 -1.77 25.57
C ASP A 4 -1.18 -2.99 25.41
N GLY A 5 -1.69 -4.02 24.76
CA GLY A 5 -0.96 -5.23 24.40
C GLY A 5 0.00 -5.05 23.22
N ARG A 6 1.12 -4.34 23.44
CA ARG A 6 2.43 -4.56 22.79
C ARG A 6 2.46 -4.62 21.24
N LEU A 7 2.47 -3.44 20.60
CA LEU A 7 3.05 -3.23 19.26
C LEU A 7 4.60 -3.21 19.31
N LYS A 8 5.24 -4.32 19.69
CA LYS A 8 6.70 -4.45 19.61
C LYS A 8 7.10 -5.57 18.65
N GLY A 9 7.75 -5.19 17.54
CA GLY A 9 8.65 -6.06 16.79
C GLY A 9 8.32 -6.33 15.32
N HIS A 10 8.27 -5.33 14.43
CA HIS A 10 8.20 -5.57 12.97
C HIS A 10 9.01 -4.58 12.09
N HIS A 11 9.91 -3.77 12.66
CA HIS A 11 10.71 -2.80 11.88
C HIS A 11 11.97 -3.40 11.22
N ALA A 12 12.40 -4.61 11.57
CA ALA A 12 13.67 -5.17 11.10
C ALA A 12 13.64 -5.58 9.61
N GLY A 13 12.57 -6.26 9.18
CA GLY A 13 12.44 -6.70 7.78
C GLY A 13 12.23 -5.56 6.79
N LEU A 14 11.60 -4.48 7.25
CA LEU A 14 11.35 -3.29 6.42
C LEU A 14 12.62 -2.45 6.25
N ARG A 15 13.46 -2.35 7.29
CA ARG A 15 14.72 -1.58 7.23
C ARG A 15 15.71 -2.18 6.22
N ILE A 16 15.83 -3.51 6.16
CA ILE A 16 16.73 -4.20 5.22
C ILE A 16 16.27 -3.99 3.77
N LYS A 17 14.95 -4.02 3.50
CA LYS A 17 14.42 -3.74 2.16
C LYS A 17 14.53 -2.26 1.77
N LEU A 18 14.42 -1.34 2.73
CA LEU A 18 14.59 0.11 2.50
C LEU A 18 16.04 0.49 2.19
N GLU A 19 17.03 -0.10 2.88
CA GLU A 19 18.46 0.13 2.59
C GLU A 19 18.87 -0.40 1.20
N TYR A 20 18.25 -1.48 0.72
CA TYR A 20 18.48 -2.00 -0.64
C TYR A 20 17.95 -1.06 -1.73
N LEU A 21 16.91 -0.28 -1.47
CA LEU A 21 16.29 0.62 -2.45
C LEU A 21 16.96 2.00 -2.52
N TYR A 22 17.44 2.52 -1.38
CA TYR A 22 18.08 3.84 -1.32
C TYR A 22 19.29 3.98 -2.25
N THR A 23 19.94 2.86 -2.59
CA THR A 23 21.12 2.82 -3.47
C THR A 23 20.78 2.86 -4.97
N THR A 24 19.50 2.71 -5.37
CA THR A 24 19.12 2.53 -6.79
C THR A 24 18.36 3.70 -7.41
N CYS A 25 18.11 4.78 -6.68
CA CYS A 25 17.15 5.81 -7.10
C CYS A 25 17.78 7.11 -7.60
N GLN A 26 18.19 7.11 -8.87
CA GLN A 26 18.25 8.34 -9.68
C GLN A 26 17.76 8.02 -11.10
N LYS A 27 16.46 8.26 -11.39
CA LYS A 27 15.89 8.65 -12.71
C LYS A 27 14.35 8.72 -12.67
N ASN A 28 13.77 9.42 -13.65
CA ASN A 28 12.37 9.85 -13.80
C ASN A 28 11.28 8.85 -13.37
N VAL A 29 10.28 9.35 -12.64
CA VAL A 29 9.23 8.60 -11.90
C VAL A 29 8.24 7.84 -12.79
N SER A 30 7.95 8.35 -13.99
CA SER A 30 6.98 7.76 -14.91
C SER A 30 7.49 6.52 -15.65
N GLY A 31 8.80 6.23 -15.56
CA GLY A 31 9.41 5.02 -16.12
C GLY A 31 9.87 4.03 -15.04
N GLN A 32 9.48 4.23 -13.78
CA GLN A 32 9.86 3.37 -12.67
C GLN A 32 8.78 2.33 -12.39
N GLU A 33 9.25 1.16 -12.00
CA GLU A 33 8.44 -0.02 -11.70
C GLU A 33 7.43 0.26 -10.58
N ALA A 34 6.25 -0.35 -10.66
CA ALA A 34 5.11 -0.03 -9.78
C ALA A 34 5.46 -0.11 -8.28
N TYR A 35 6.35 -1.04 -7.90
CA TYR A 35 6.85 -1.19 -6.54
C TYR A 35 7.62 0.05 -6.06
N PHE A 36 8.44 0.67 -6.91
CA PHE A 36 9.16 1.88 -6.54
C PHE A 36 8.21 3.05 -6.30
N ARG A 37 7.26 3.27 -7.23
CA ARG A 37 6.19 4.26 -7.07
C ARG A 37 5.39 4.00 -5.79
N PHE A 38 5.15 2.74 -5.46
CA PHE A 38 4.42 2.33 -4.26
C PHE A 38 5.21 2.69 -2.99
N THR A 39 6.51 2.40 -2.95
CA THR A 39 7.36 2.78 -1.81
C THR A 39 7.41 4.29 -1.62
N ARG A 40 7.48 5.06 -2.71
CA ARG A 40 7.45 6.52 -2.68
C ARG A 40 6.12 7.06 -2.13
N VAL A 41 4.98 6.49 -2.55
CA VAL A 41 3.67 6.83 -1.98
C VAL A 41 3.65 6.60 -0.47
N MET A 42 4.17 5.46 0.00
CA MET A 42 4.23 5.17 1.43
C MET A 42 5.12 6.16 2.20
N GLU A 43 6.21 6.62 1.61
CA GLU A 43 7.07 7.66 2.19
C GLU A 43 6.37 9.02 2.26
N ILE A 44 5.68 9.43 1.19
CA ILE A 44 4.91 10.69 1.16
C ILE A 44 3.81 10.65 2.23
N LEU A 45 3.01 9.57 2.26
CA LEU A 45 1.95 9.41 3.27
C LEU A 45 2.52 9.48 4.69
N LYS A 46 3.66 8.82 4.96
CA LYS A 46 4.33 8.88 6.25
C LYS A 46 4.73 10.32 6.62
N ASN A 47 5.26 11.09 5.68
CA ASN A 47 5.63 12.49 5.90
C ASN A 47 4.40 13.39 6.16
N GLU A 48 3.25 13.03 5.57
CA GLU A 48 1.94 13.65 5.83
C GLU A 48 1.24 13.09 7.09
N GLY A 49 1.97 12.36 7.95
CA GLY A 49 1.48 11.89 9.25
C GLY A 49 0.66 10.60 9.20
N TRP A 50 0.60 9.89 8.08
CA TRP A 50 -0.05 8.58 8.01
C TRP A 50 0.77 7.50 8.71
N LYS A 51 0.07 6.55 9.32
CA LYS A 51 0.68 5.33 9.90
C LYS A 51 0.39 4.13 9.00
N GLY A 52 1.45 3.50 8.51
CA GLY A 52 1.38 2.27 7.71
C GLY A 52 1.59 1.01 8.55
N TYR A 53 0.76 -0.02 8.32
CA TYR A 53 0.86 -1.31 9.00
C TYR A 53 0.85 -2.47 8.00
N MET A 54 1.91 -3.29 8.03
CA MET A 54 1.90 -4.61 7.42
C MET A 54 1.38 -5.63 8.43
N LEU A 55 0.35 -6.37 8.05
CA LEU A 55 -0.33 -7.33 8.89
C LEU A 55 -0.08 -8.75 8.38
N THR A 56 0.02 -9.69 9.32
CA THR A 56 -0.05 -11.11 8.96
C THR A 56 -1.44 -11.44 8.41
N PRO A 57 -1.60 -12.50 7.61
CA PRO A 57 -2.90 -12.89 7.05
C PRO A 57 -4.00 -13.06 8.11
N ALA A 58 -3.63 -13.58 9.29
CA ALA A 58 -4.55 -13.72 10.42
C ALA A 58 -5.05 -12.36 10.95
N LYS A 59 -4.14 -11.39 11.12
CA LYS A 59 -4.47 -10.02 11.56
C LYS A 59 -5.26 -9.27 10.47
N TRP A 60 -4.91 -9.45 9.20
CA TRP A 60 -5.66 -8.90 8.07
C TRP A 60 -7.10 -9.42 8.02
N LYS A 61 -7.29 -10.73 8.18
CA LYS A 61 -8.62 -11.35 8.26
C LYS A 61 -9.42 -10.82 9.45
N ALA A 62 -8.77 -10.57 10.60
CA ALA A 62 -9.40 -9.97 11.76
C ALA A 62 -9.82 -8.52 11.51
N LEU A 63 -8.91 -7.70 10.97
CA LEU A 63 -9.16 -6.31 10.59
C LEU A 63 -10.38 -6.24 9.66
N ARG A 64 -10.50 -7.09 8.64
CA ARG A 64 -11.66 -7.13 7.73
C ARG A 64 -13.02 -7.34 8.42
N ARG A 65 -13.07 -7.81 9.66
CA ARG A 65 -14.31 -7.92 10.45
C ARG A 65 -14.60 -6.68 11.31
N GLU A 66 -13.61 -5.81 11.51
CA GLU A 66 -13.73 -4.59 12.32
C GLU A 66 -14.49 -3.50 11.55
N MET A 67 -15.58 -3.03 12.16
CA MET A 67 -16.50 -2.02 11.61
C MET A 67 -16.00 -0.58 11.78
N SER A 68 -15.05 -0.34 12.67
CA SER A 68 -14.58 1.02 13.00
C SER A 68 -13.56 1.50 11.97
N GLY A 69 -13.95 2.51 11.18
CA GLY A 69 -13.02 3.45 10.57
C GLY A 69 -12.57 4.44 11.63
N GLY A 70 -11.29 4.43 11.98
CA GLY A 70 -10.71 5.42 12.88
C GLY A 70 -10.66 6.80 12.22
N ARG A 71 -10.67 7.87 13.02
CA ARG A 71 -10.37 9.22 12.52
C ARG A 71 -8.90 9.41 12.16
N GLU A 72 -8.04 8.51 12.63
CA GLU A 72 -6.61 8.54 12.31
C GLU A 72 -6.36 8.14 10.85
N ASN A 73 -5.33 8.76 10.27
CA ASN A 73 -4.81 8.48 8.94
C ASN A 73 -3.99 7.19 8.96
N LEU A 74 -4.62 6.06 8.60
CA LEU A 74 -4.04 4.73 8.68
C LEU A 74 -4.12 4.01 7.34
N ILE A 75 -3.06 3.31 6.98
CA ILE A 75 -3.03 2.41 5.81
C ILE A 75 -2.56 1.01 6.23
N PHE A 76 -3.33 -0.01 5.89
CA PHE A 76 -3.06 -1.39 6.25
C PHE A 76 -2.85 -2.23 4.99
N MET A 77 -1.92 -3.18 5.09
CA MET A 77 -1.52 -4.11 4.03
C MET A 77 -1.45 -5.53 4.56
N ASP A 78 -1.80 -6.51 3.73
CA ASP A 78 -1.46 -7.91 3.98
C ASP A 78 -0.01 -8.17 3.52
N GLU A 79 0.83 -8.64 4.44
CA GLU A 79 2.24 -8.92 4.16
C GLU A 79 2.42 -9.98 3.06
N GLU A 80 1.56 -11.00 3.02
CA GLU A 80 1.65 -12.05 1.99
C GLU A 80 1.27 -11.50 0.63
N GLU A 81 0.18 -10.73 0.54
CA GLU A 81 -0.25 -10.10 -0.72
C GLU A 81 0.82 -9.17 -1.28
N ILE A 82 1.50 -8.37 -0.44
CA ILE A 82 2.61 -7.52 -0.89
C ILE A 82 3.73 -8.36 -1.51
N LYS A 83 4.08 -9.51 -0.93
CA LYS A 83 5.16 -10.37 -1.45
C LYS A 83 4.85 -10.97 -2.81
N ILE A 84 3.59 -11.28 -3.07
CA ILE A 84 3.16 -11.94 -4.31
C ILE A 84 2.59 -10.98 -5.36
N SER A 85 2.35 -9.71 -4.99
CA SER A 85 1.76 -8.73 -5.90
C SER A 85 2.77 -8.11 -6.85
N PHE A 86 4.04 -8.02 -6.45
CA PHE A 86 5.11 -7.48 -7.27
C PHE A 86 6.00 -8.60 -7.79
N ASN A 87 6.35 -8.54 -9.07
CA ASN A 87 7.35 -9.43 -9.65
C ASN A 87 8.78 -8.98 -9.25
N ASN A 88 9.79 -9.74 -9.68
CA ASN A 88 11.20 -9.45 -9.37
C ASN A 88 11.69 -8.12 -9.97
N ASN A 89 11.04 -7.61 -11.01
CA ASN A 89 11.35 -6.31 -11.60
C ASN A 89 10.63 -5.17 -10.86
N GLY A 90 9.71 -5.47 -9.94
CA GLY A 90 8.89 -4.47 -9.25
C GLY A 90 7.59 -4.11 -9.97
N GLY A 91 7.26 -4.79 -11.08
CA GLY A 91 5.98 -4.64 -11.75
C GLY A 91 4.85 -5.25 -10.93
N LEU A 92 3.70 -4.58 -10.87
CA LEU A 92 2.50 -5.07 -10.18
C LEU A 92 1.79 -6.08 -11.09
N ILE A 93 1.79 -7.36 -10.72
CA ILE A 93 1.26 -8.47 -11.55
C ILE A 93 -0.12 -8.97 -11.12
N ARG A 94 -0.62 -8.51 -9.97
CA ARG A 94 -1.99 -8.76 -9.51
C ARG A 94 -2.50 -7.58 -8.71
N ALA A 95 -3.83 -7.52 -8.55
CA ALA A 95 -4.43 -6.44 -7.78
C ALA A 95 -3.98 -6.50 -6.31
N LEU A 96 -3.54 -5.37 -5.78
CA LEU A 96 -3.15 -5.24 -4.37
C LEU A 96 -4.24 -4.49 -3.60
N GLU A 97 -4.81 -5.16 -2.60
CA GLU A 97 -5.80 -4.60 -1.68
C GLU A 97 -5.11 -3.88 -0.52
N LEU A 98 -5.54 -2.65 -0.26
CA LEU A 98 -5.13 -1.83 0.88
C LEU A 98 -6.38 -1.38 1.62
N ARG A 99 -6.34 -1.39 2.95
CA ARG A 99 -7.40 -0.79 3.77
C ARG A 99 -6.94 0.57 4.26
N VAL A 100 -7.80 1.57 4.11
CA VAL A 100 -7.48 2.98 4.37
C VAL A 100 -8.50 3.57 5.35
N SER A 101 -8.03 4.41 6.27
CA SER A 101 -8.85 5.13 7.25
C SER A 101 -8.33 6.55 7.42
N GLY A 102 -9.20 7.51 7.74
CA GLY A 102 -8.84 8.93 7.88
C GLY A 102 -9.21 9.75 6.63
N ASP A 103 -8.31 10.62 6.18
CA ASP A 103 -8.51 11.46 4.99
C ASP A 103 -8.32 10.67 3.69
N ILE A 104 -9.37 9.95 3.29
CA ILE A 104 -9.36 9.09 2.10
C ILE A 104 -9.04 9.87 0.83
N LYS A 105 -9.52 11.12 0.71
CA LYS A 105 -9.33 11.93 -0.48
C LYS A 105 -7.87 12.36 -0.63
N MET A 106 -7.22 12.72 0.47
CA MET A 106 -5.79 13.04 0.45
C MET A 106 -4.96 11.81 0.08
N ALA A 107 -5.24 10.64 0.66
CA ALA A 107 -4.52 9.42 0.29
C ALA A 107 -4.68 9.10 -1.20
N GLU A 108 -5.91 9.12 -1.73
CA GLU A 108 -6.20 8.89 -3.15
C GLU A 108 -5.41 9.85 -4.05
N THR A 109 -5.37 11.13 -3.69
CA THR A 109 -4.61 12.17 -4.42
C THR A 109 -3.10 11.87 -4.44
N VAL A 110 -2.53 11.38 -3.33
CA VAL A 110 -1.11 11.00 -3.29
C VAL A 110 -0.82 9.82 -4.21
N PHE A 111 -1.70 8.81 -4.25
CA PHE A 111 -1.57 7.67 -5.16
C PHE A 111 -1.63 8.11 -6.63
N GLU A 112 -2.62 8.93 -7.00
CA GLU A 112 -2.78 9.46 -8.36
C GLU A 112 -1.59 10.31 -8.81
N ASN A 113 -1.11 11.23 -7.98
CA ASN A 113 0.04 12.10 -8.27
C ASN A 113 1.36 11.34 -8.46
N ASN A 114 1.45 10.10 -7.99
CA ASN A 114 2.63 9.24 -8.15
C ASN A 114 2.40 8.15 -9.22
N HIS A 115 1.43 8.37 -10.12
CA HIS A 115 1.10 7.46 -11.22
C HIS A 115 0.74 6.04 -10.75
N LEU A 116 0.05 5.92 -9.62
CA LEU A 116 -0.50 4.65 -9.14
C LEU A 116 -2.01 4.80 -8.89
N PRO A 117 -2.83 4.83 -9.96
CA PRO A 117 -4.26 4.98 -9.79
C PRO A 117 -4.84 3.84 -8.96
N VAL A 118 -5.71 4.20 -8.02
CA VAL A 118 -6.39 3.23 -7.15
C VAL A 118 -7.87 3.18 -7.49
N ARG A 119 -8.44 1.97 -7.52
CA ARG A 119 -9.89 1.83 -7.47
C ARG A 119 -10.32 1.88 -6.01
N LYS A 120 -11.09 2.91 -5.65
CA LYS A 120 -11.66 3.08 -4.30
C LYS A 120 -12.97 2.33 -4.17
N GLU A 121 -13.11 1.53 -3.11
CA GLU A 121 -14.37 0.89 -2.73
C GLU A 121 -14.73 1.19 -1.28
N CYS A 122 -16.03 1.32 -1.01
CA CYS A 122 -16.57 1.50 0.34
C CYS A 122 -17.84 0.65 0.52
N PRO A 123 -17.71 -0.68 0.70
CA PRO A 123 -18.83 -1.62 0.62
C PRO A 123 -19.95 -1.38 1.64
N ASP A 124 -19.59 -0.87 2.82
CA ASP A 124 -20.50 -0.69 3.96
C ASP A 124 -20.63 0.77 4.42
N GLY A 125 -20.10 1.72 3.65
CA GLY A 125 -20.06 3.14 4.00
C GLY A 125 -19.09 3.50 5.13
N LYS A 126 -18.37 2.53 5.70
CA LYS A 126 -17.48 2.72 6.87
C LYS A 126 -16.04 2.33 6.60
N ARG A 127 -15.80 1.35 5.71
CA ARG A 127 -14.48 0.80 5.43
C ARG A 127 -14.07 1.15 4.01
N TYR A 128 -12.98 1.89 3.88
CA TYR A 128 -12.43 2.24 2.59
C TYR A 128 -11.32 1.29 2.21
N TYR A 129 -11.37 0.84 0.97
CA TYR A 129 -10.37 -0.02 0.35
C TYR A 129 -9.84 0.64 -0.91
N PHE A 130 -8.53 0.61 -1.07
CA PHE A 130 -7.86 0.94 -2.33
C PHE A 130 -7.39 -0.35 -2.98
N TYR A 131 -7.69 -0.49 -4.26
CA TYR A 131 -7.19 -1.58 -5.09
C TYR A 131 -6.27 -1.01 -6.14
N LEU A 132 -4.96 -1.28 -6.02
CA LEU A 132 -4.03 -1.03 -7.11
C LEU A 132 -4.23 -2.13 -8.14
N GLN A 133 -4.35 -1.76 -9.41
CA GLN A 133 -4.50 -2.73 -10.51
C GLN A 133 -3.18 -2.84 -11.26
N PRO A 134 -2.83 -4.05 -11.75
CA PRO A 134 -1.74 -4.21 -12.71
C PRO A 134 -1.93 -3.23 -13.87
N GLU A 135 -0.83 -2.64 -14.31
CA GLU A 135 -0.84 -1.88 -15.55
C GLU A 135 -1.21 -2.86 -16.65
N ARG A 136 -2.24 -2.52 -17.45
CA ARG A 136 -2.54 -3.32 -18.63
C ARG A 136 -1.28 -3.27 -19.48
N GLU A 137 -0.64 -4.41 -19.73
CA GLU A 137 0.28 -4.51 -20.85
C GLU A 137 -0.52 -4.01 -22.05
N SER A 138 -0.13 -2.86 -22.60
CA SER A 138 -0.62 -2.42 -23.90
C SER A 138 -0.38 -3.60 -24.81
N GLY A 139 -1.46 -4.30 -25.16
CA GLY A 139 -1.38 -5.45 -26.04
C GLY A 139 -0.59 -5.02 -27.25
N VAL A 140 0.58 -5.61 -27.43
CA VAL A 140 1.18 -5.68 -28.75
C VAL A 140 0.17 -6.51 -29.53
N GLU A 141 -0.75 -5.84 -30.22
CA GLU A 141 -1.51 -6.41 -31.32
C GLU A 141 -0.46 -6.95 -32.29
N GLN A 142 -0.20 -8.25 -32.18
CA GLN A 142 0.41 -9.00 -33.27
C GLN A 142 -0.65 -9.08 -34.37
N ARG A 143 -0.44 -8.34 -35.46
CA ARG A 143 -0.72 -8.78 -36.83
C ARG A 143 -0.04 -7.87 -37.83
#